data_AF-A0A811FZF8-F1
#
_entry.id   AF-A0A811FZF8-F1
#
_cell.length_a   1.000
_cell.length_b   1.000
_cell.length_c   1.000
_cell.angle_alpha   90.00
_cell.angle_beta   90.00
_cell.angle_gamma   90.00
#
_symmetry.space_group_name_H-M   'P 1'
#
loop_
_entity.id
_entity.type
_entity.pdbx_description
1 polymer ?
#
loop_
_entity_poly.entity_id
_entity_poly.type
_entity_poly.pdbx_seq_one_letter_code
_entity_poly.pdbx_strand_id
1 'polypeptide(L)'
;MSHSHSSTQNLRGLVLVASTRAAAGEYEDTSGPLLRTWLQERGFSTPEPIVVADADIAAAVAKIFAQSENLPDVLLTTGGTGITSDDRTVEAVLPYIDTMLPGIAQAFWNKGLESIDTAVVSRCVAGIHADKTFVMTLPGSRGGCRDGVAVLDPLISHIMNLVAGNPTHHESQQHHHCCSHSGPDPDYVQAQVGKIIDGFITEEPLEALAHNARSQVFTDAMGAVVTFDGIVRDHDGGQRVKHLTYSAHPTAEAELHKVLAEQIKNHPDARVWAAHRVGKLQVGEAAFIVIAAAAHRQAAFSAASAIADAVKAHVPIWKEQLMADGSTQWVGV
;
A
#
# COMPACT_ATOMS: atom_id res chain seq x y z
N MET A 1 -31.23 2.00 25.91
CA MET A 1 -31.07 0.56 25.66
C MET A 1 -29.58 0.27 25.65
N SER A 2 -29.21 -0.74 26.43
CA SER A 2 -27.85 -1.11 26.83
C SER A 2 -26.92 -1.42 25.66
N HIS A 3 -25.65 -1.06 25.84
CA HIS A 3 -24.49 -1.37 25.00
C HIS A 3 -24.41 -2.84 24.56
N SER A 4 -24.12 -3.08 23.28
CA SER A 4 -23.49 -4.32 22.83
C SER A 4 -21.99 -4.05 22.67
N HIS A 5 -21.22 -4.30 23.73
CA HIS A 5 -19.78 -4.48 23.59
C HIS A 5 -19.55 -5.72 22.74
N SER A 6 -18.95 -5.51 21.56
CA SER A 6 -18.33 -6.58 20.77
C SER A 6 -17.39 -7.35 21.68
N SER A 7 -17.55 -8.67 21.75
CA SER A 7 -16.72 -9.57 22.53
C SER A 7 -15.23 -9.34 22.22
N THR A 8 -14.47 -8.85 23.19
CA THR A 8 -13.01 -8.82 23.14
C THR A 8 -12.52 -10.27 23.07
N GLN A 9 -12.18 -10.76 21.87
CA GLN A 9 -11.45 -12.01 21.76
C GLN A 9 -10.13 -11.86 22.52
N ASN A 10 -9.92 -12.74 23.49
CA ASN A 10 -8.79 -12.70 24.41
C ASN A 10 -7.57 -13.30 23.69
N LEU A 11 -6.94 -12.52 22.81
CA LEU A 11 -5.79 -12.97 22.01
C LEU A 11 -4.64 -13.41 22.93
N ARG A 12 -3.96 -14.50 22.57
CA ARG A 12 -2.90 -15.13 23.36
C ARG A 12 -1.56 -14.92 22.72
N GLY A 13 -0.64 -14.33 23.48
CA GLY A 13 0.76 -14.22 23.13
C GLY A 13 1.59 -15.28 23.84
N LEU A 14 2.66 -15.75 23.22
CA LEU A 14 3.65 -16.61 23.84
C LEU A 14 5.06 -16.17 23.46
N VAL A 15 5.96 -16.17 24.45
CA VAL A 15 7.39 -15.89 24.25
C VAL A 15 8.20 -17.11 24.65
N LEU A 16 9.08 -17.55 23.77
CA LEU A 16 10.00 -18.67 23.98
C LEU A 16 11.44 -18.18 23.87
N VAL A 17 12.22 -18.39 24.92
CA VAL A 17 13.62 -17.95 25.02
C VAL A 17 14.53 -19.17 24.85
N ALA A 18 15.39 -19.14 23.84
CA ALA A 18 16.46 -20.11 23.63
C ALA A 18 17.77 -19.55 24.22
N SER A 19 18.14 -20.03 25.40
CA SER A 19 19.45 -19.73 26.01
C SER A 19 19.79 -20.75 27.08
N THR A 20 20.83 -21.53 26.82
CA THR A 20 21.38 -22.52 27.76
C THR A 20 21.75 -21.91 29.10
N ARG A 21 22.40 -20.74 29.08
CA ARG A 21 22.86 -20.04 30.29
C ARG A 21 21.70 -19.45 31.09
N ALA A 22 20.69 -18.90 30.42
CA ALA A 22 19.49 -18.39 31.10
C ALA A 22 18.68 -19.55 31.71
N ALA A 23 18.54 -20.67 30.98
CA ALA A 23 17.87 -21.87 31.47
C ALA A 23 18.59 -22.50 32.68
N ALA A 24 19.92 -22.40 32.74
CA ALA A 24 20.74 -22.82 33.88
C ALA A 24 20.71 -21.82 35.06
N GLY A 25 20.09 -20.65 34.90
CA GLY A 25 20.06 -19.60 35.92
C GLY A 25 21.38 -18.85 36.11
N GLU A 26 22.31 -18.95 35.15
CA GLU A 26 23.60 -18.25 35.19
C GLU A 26 23.43 -16.73 35.02
N TYR A 27 22.38 -16.31 34.32
CA TYR A 27 21.96 -14.92 34.24
C TYR A 27 20.44 -14.82 34.06
N GLU A 28 19.88 -13.67 34.44
CA GLU A 28 18.47 -13.35 34.23
C GLU A 28 18.23 -12.86 32.80
N ASP A 29 17.32 -13.53 32.08
CA ASP A 29 16.94 -13.11 30.74
C ASP A 29 16.20 -11.76 30.78
N THR A 30 16.60 -10.84 29.89
CA THR A 30 15.98 -9.51 29.78
C THR A 30 15.27 -9.30 28.45
N SER A 31 15.41 -10.24 27.52
CA SER A 31 14.83 -10.17 26.17
C SER A 31 13.40 -10.72 26.16
N GLY A 32 13.17 -11.86 26.80
CA GLY A 32 11.85 -12.46 26.96
C GLY A 32 10.85 -11.56 27.70
N PRO A 33 11.19 -11.00 28.88
CA PRO A 33 10.34 -10.05 29.58
C PRO A 33 9.98 -8.81 28.74
N LEU A 34 10.92 -8.32 27.92
CA LEU A 34 10.65 -7.19 27.01
C LEU A 34 9.57 -7.53 25.99
N LEU A 35 9.67 -8.69 25.33
CA LEU A 35 8.69 -9.13 24.34
C LEU A 35 7.33 -9.41 24.97
N ARG A 36 7.32 -10.00 26.17
CA ARG A 36 6.11 -10.23 26.95
C ARG A 36 5.41 -8.92 27.29
N THR A 37 6.13 -7.94 27.85
CA THR A 37 5.56 -6.63 28.18
C THR A 37 4.96 -5.97 26.94
N TRP A 38 5.68 -6.00 25.82
CA TRP A 38 5.19 -5.47 24.55
C TRP A 38 3.88 -6.14 24.10
N LEU A 39 3.77 -7.47 24.17
CA LEU A 39 2.53 -8.20 23.86
C LEU A 39 1.39 -7.81 24.82
N GLN A 40 1.66 -7.73 26.13
CA GLN A 40 0.65 -7.38 27.13
C GLN A 40 0.09 -5.96 26.93
N GLU A 41 0.94 -4.99 26.61
CA GLU A 41 0.54 -3.63 26.28
C GLU A 41 -0.38 -3.54 25.05
N ARG A 42 -0.37 -4.56 24.18
CA ARG A 42 -1.21 -4.68 22.98
C ARG A 42 -2.44 -5.57 23.20
N GLY A 43 -2.74 -5.89 24.45
CA GLY A 43 -3.95 -6.62 24.84
C GLY A 43 -3.84 -8.14 24.71
N PHE A 44 -2.65 -8.68 24.44
CA PHE A 44 -2.45 -10.13 24.42
C PHE A 44 -2.30 -10.68 25.83
N SER A 45 -3.11 -11.67 26.18
CA SER A 45 -2.90 -12.52 27.35
C SER A 45 -1.62 -13.33 27.16
N THR A 46 -0.55 -12.89 27.80
CA THR A 46 0.81 -13.43 27.61
C THR A 46 1.38 -13.84 28.97
N PRO A 47 1.62 -15.14 29.21
CA PRO A 47 2.22 -15.63 30.46
C PRO A 47 3.71 -15.27 30.54
N GLU A 48 4.38 -15.69 31.63
CA GLU A 48 5.84 -15.58 31.71
C GLU A 48 6.54 -16.29 30.54
N PRO A 49 7.68 -15.75 30.05
CA PRO A 49 8.41 -16.37 28.96
C PRO A 49 8.86 -17.78 29.34
N ILE A 50 8.71 -18.72 28.41
CA ILE A 50 9.24 -20.07 28.57
C ILE A 50 10.73 -20.00 28.23
N VAL A 51 11.60 -20.32 29.18
CA VAL A 51 13.06 -20.34 28.96
C VAL A 51 13.53 -21.79 28.82
N VAL A 52 14.25 -22.09 27.75
CA VAL A 52 14.80 -23.42 27.46
C VAL A 52 16.26 -23.32 27.04
N ALA A 53 17.02 -24.40 27.23
CA ALA A 53 18.36 -24.50 26.68
C ALA A 53 18.32 -24.57 25.15
N ASP A 54 19.39 -24.16 24.48
CA ASP A 54 19.46 -24.15 23.01
C ASP A 54 19.25 -25.55 22.41
N ALA A 55 19.72 -26.59 23.11
CA ALA A 55 19.51 -27.98 22.71
C ALA A 55 18.03 -28.43 22.76
N ASP A 56 17.21 -27.78 23.60
CA ASP A 56 15.82 -28.17 23.86
C ASP A 56 14.82 -27.36 23.03
N ILE A 57 15.28 -26.37 22.23
CA ILE A 57 14.39 -25.48 21.49
C ILE A 57 13.45 -26.22 20.54
N ALA A 58 13.95 -27.24 19.84
CA ALA A 58 13.14 -28.04 18.92
C ALA A 58 12.01 -28.78 19.64
N ALA A 59 12.30 -29.37 20.80
CA ALA A 59 11.30 -30.07 21.60
C ALA A 59 10.25 -29.09 22.18
N ALA A 60 10.69 -27.90 22.60
CA ALA A 60 9.80 -26.86 23.11
C ALA A 60 8.84 -26.34 22.02
N VAL A 61 9.36 -26.05 20.83
CA VAL A 61 8.56 -25.62 19.68
C VAL A 61 7.56 -26.71 19.27
N ALA A 62 8.01 -27.96 19.16
CA ALA A 62 7.14 -29.08 18.84
C ALA A 62 6.00 -29.26 19.87
N LYS A 63 6.29 -29.08 21.16
CA LYS A 63 5.29 -29.16 22.23
C LYS A 63 4.23 -28.05 22.14
N ILE A 64 4.59 -26.85 21.68
CA ILE A 64 3.65 -25.74 21.46
C ILE A 64 2.73 -26.12 20.30
N PHE A 65 3.29 -26.50 19.14
CA PHE A 65 2.49 -26.80 17.94
C PHE A 65 1.68 -28.09 18.03
N ALA A 66 2.03 -29.02 18.92
CA ALA A 66 1.21 -30.19 19.22
C ALA A 66 -0.13 -29.86 19.91
N GLN A 67 -0.29 -28.66 20.47
CA GLN A 67 -1.50 -28.23 21.17
C GLN A 67 -2.49 -27.53 20.21
N SER A 68 -2.97 -28.25 19.19
CA SER A 68 -3.80 -27.69 18.11
C SER A 68 -5.01 -26.88 18.60
N GLU A 69 -5.70 -27.31 19.66
CA GLU A 69 -6.85 -26.61 20.23
C GLU A 69 -6.48 -25.34 21.02
N ASN A 70 -5.22 -25.21 21.42
CA ASN A 70 -4.76 -24.16 22.34
C ASN A 70 -3.47 -23.47 21.85
N LEU A 71 -3.29 -23.35 20.54
CA LEU A 71 -2.20 -22.58 19.94
C LEU A 71 -2.28 -21.10 20.34
N PRO A 72 -1.12 -20.43 20.55
CA PRO A 72 -1.11 -18.98 20.71
C PRO A 72 -1.51 -18.29 19.39
N ASP A 73 -2.03 -17.08 19.47
CA ASP A 73 -2.26 -16.25 18.27
C ASP A 73 -0.95 -15.61 17.80
N VAL A 74 -0.03 -15.33 18.75
CA VAL A 74 1.33 -14.84 18.46
C VAL A 74 2.37 -15.65 19.22
N LEU A 75 3.35 -16.21 18.49
CA LEU A 75 4.54 -16.85 19.04
C LEU A 75 5.79 -16.04 18.66
N LEU A 76 6.45 -15.46 19.65
CA LEU A 76 7.76 -14.84 19.48
C LEU A 76 8.84 -15.73 20.11
N THR A 77 9.91 -15.98 19.38
CA THR A 77 11.10 -16.62 19.95
C THR A 77 12.25 -15.61 20.06
N THR A 78 13.13 -15.79 21.04
CA THR A 78 14.35 -14.98 21.18
C THR A 78 15.54 -15.85 21.52
N GLY A 79 16.64 -15.71 20.77
CA GLY A 79 17.84 -16.52 20.89
C GLY A 79 17.95 -17.62 19.84
N GLY A 80 19.14 -18.15 19.62
CA GLY A 80 19.40 -19.26 18.70
C GLY A 80 19.17 -18.96 17.21
N THR A 81 19.29 -17.70 16.77
CA THR A 81 19.08 -17.27 15.37
C THR A 81 20.37 -16.84 14.66
N GLY A 82 21.53 -16.99 15.31
CA GLY A 82 22.84 -16.73 14.70
C GLY A 82 23.30 -17.84 13.74
N ILE A 83 24.61 -17.91 13.50
CA ILE A 83 25.23 -18.83 12.53
C ILE A 83 26.05 -19.95 13.19
N THR A 84 26.03 -20.05 14.52
CA THR A 84 26.78 -21.07 15.26
C THR A 84 26.01 -22.40 15.27
N SER A 85 26.68 -23.50 15.65
CA SER A 85 26.07 -24.84 15.72
C SER A 85 24.95 -24.98 16.76
N ASP A 86 24.91 -24.04 17.70
CA ASP A 86 23.93 -24.00 18.79
C ASP A 86 22.72 -23.15 18.39
N ASP A 87 22.83 -22.31 17.36
CA ASP A 87 21.75 -21.50 16.83
C ASP A 87 20.77 -22.36 16.02
N ARG A 88 19.77 -22.94 16.69
CA ARG A 88 18.81 -23.90 16.09
C ARG A 88 17.36 -23.45 16.10
N THR A 89 17.06 -22.24 16.56
CA THR A 89 15.68 -21.76 16.71
C THR A 89 14.97 -21.66 15.37
N VAL A 90 15.68 -21.23 14.32
CA VAL A 90 15.11 -21.11 12.97
C VAL A 90 14.74 -22.48 12.42
N GLU A 91 15.64 -23.47 12.53
CA GLU A 91 15.40 -24.86 12.13
C GLU A 91 14.24 -25.49 12.91
N ALA A 92 14.08 -25.14 14.19
CA ALA A 92 12.99 -25.63 15.02
C ALA A 92 11.62 -25.06 14.61
N VAL A 93 11.57 -23.79 14.20
CA VAL A 93 10.33 -23.07 13.89
C VAL A 93 9.89 -23.24 12.44
N LEU A 94 10.83 -23.19 11.50
CA LEU A 94 10.54 -23.13 10.06
C LEU A 94 9.62 -24.26 9.54
N PRO A 95 9.72 -25.53 10.01
CA PRO A 95 8.82 -26.60 9.57
C PRO A 95 7.34 -26.39 9.91
N TYR A 96 7.02 -25.47 10.83
CA TYR A 96 5.66 -25.16 11.24
C TYR A 96 5.08 -23.93 10.52
N ILE A 97 5.87 -23.20 9.72
CA ILE A 97 5.36 -22.03 9.00
C ILE A 97 4.77 -22.48 7.66
N ASP A 98 3.45 -22.33 7.49
CA ASP A 98 2.74 -22.63 6.24
C ASP A 98 2.86 -21.48 5.23
N THR A 99 2.79 -20.24 5.74
CA THR A 99 2.90 -19.02 4.92
C THR A 99 4.04 -18.15 5.41
N MET A 100 5.10 -18.07 4.62
CA MET A 100 6.26 -17.21 4.91
C MET A 100 5.92 -15.74 4.71
N LEU A 101 6.41 -14.88 5.61
CA LEU A 101 6.29 -13.42 5.56
C LEU A 101 7.67 -12.76 5.44
N PRO A 102 8.39 -12.96 4.32
CA PRO A 102 9.77 -12.48 4.17
C PRO A 102 9.90 -10.95 4.24
N GLY A 103 8.84 -10.21 3.92
CA GLY A 103 8.83 -8.74 4.06
C GLY A 103 9.01 -8.25 5.50
N ILE A 104 8.52 -9.01 6.49
CA ILE A 104 8.70 -8.68 7.92
C ILE A 104 10.16 -8.92 8.32
N ALA A 105 10.76 -10.04 7.88
CA ALA A 105 12.16 -10.34 8.13
C ALA A 105 13.09 -9.28 7.49
N GLN A 106 12.79 -8.85 6.26
CA GLN A 106 13.52 -7.77 5.59
C GLN A 106 13.42 -6.45 6.35
N ALA A 107 12.21 -6.07 6.79
CA ALA A 107 12.01 -4.85 7.57
C ALA A 107 12.79 -4.91 8.90
N PHE A 108 12.81 -6.08 9.55
CA PHE A 108 13.58 -6.32 10.76
C PHE A 108 15.08 -6.12 10.54
N TRP A 109 15.66 -6.73 9.51
CA TRP A 109 17.09 -6.55 9.20
C TRP A 109 17.43 -5.10 8.85
N ASN A 110 16.58 -4.43 8.07
CA ASN A 110 16.75 -3.00 7.76
C ASN A 110 16.76 -2.16 9.03
N LYS A 111 15.85 -2.45 9.97
CA LYS A 111 15.79 -1.75 11.25
C LYS A 111 17.04 -1.98 12.09
N GLY A 112 17.51 -3.22 12.16
CA GLY A 112 18.72 -3.58 12.90
C GLY A 112 19.99 -2.93 12.31
N LEU A 113 20.07 -2.79 10.99
CA LEU A 113 21.18 -2.11 10.29
C LEU A 113 21.29 -0.61 10.64
N GLU A 114 20.22 0.03 11.12
CA GLU A 114 20.30 1.39 11.64
C GLU A 114 21.16 1.48 12.91
N SER A 115 21.31 0.35 13.63
CA SER A 115 22.03 0.27 14.91
C SER A 115 23.37 -0.47 14.80
N ILE A 116 23.40 -1.63 14.15
CA ILE A 116 24.60 -2.48 14.03
C ILE A 116 24.68 -3.19 12.68
N ASP A 117 25.87 -3.17 12.06
CA ASP A 117 26.11 -3.80 10.75
C ASP A 117 25.87 -5.31 10.77
N THR A 118 26.12 -5.97 11.89
CA THR A 118 25.98 -7.43 12.03
C THR A 118 24.53 -7.89 12.16
N ALA A 119 23.54 -6.99 12.20
CA ALA A 119 22.13 -7.35 12.33
C ALA A 119 21.66 -8.32 11.24
N VAL A 120 22.18 -8.16 10.01
CA VAL A 120 21.85 -9.02 8.85
C VAL A 120 22.36 -10.45 8.96
N VAL A 121 23.23 -10.76 9.93
CA VAL A 121 23.71 -12.13 10.17
C VAL A 121 22.64 -12.97 10.88
N SER A 122 21.65 -12.35 11.53
CA SER A 122 20.52 -13.07 12.11
C SER A 122 19.72 -13.75 11.00
N ARG A 123 19.43 -15.03 11.18
CA ARG A 123 18.64 -15.86 10.27
C ARG A 123 17.13 -15.74 10.51
N CYS A 124 16.68 -14.62 11.07
CA CYS A 124 15.28 -14.34 11.42
C CYS A 124 14.30 -14.76 10.32
N VAL A 125 13.30 -15.54 10.71
CA VAL A 125 12.11 -15.87 9.90
C VAL A 125 10.83 -15.37 10.59
N ALA A 126 9.84 -15.02 9.78
CA ALA A 126 8.49 -14.67 10.21
C ALA A 126 7.46 -15.33 9.29
N GLY A 127 6.29 -15.71 9.81
CA GLY A 127 5.26 -16.36 9.02
C GLY A 127 3.98 -16.69 9.80
N ILE A 128 3.04 -17.35 9.12
CA ILE A 128 1.77 -17.82 9.67
C ILE A 128 1.76 -19.35 9.69
N HIS A 129 1.28 -19.91 10.81
CA HIS A 129 0.96 -21.32 10.96
C HIS A 129 -0.57 -21.52 11.04
N ALA A 130 -1.08 -22.52 10.32
CA ALA A 130 -2.47 -22.98 10.31
C ALA A 130 -3.51 -21.86 10.17
N ASP A 131 -3.21 -20.85 9.33
CA ASP A 131 -4.03 -19.64 9.13
C ASP A 131 -4.46 -18.96 10.44
N LYS A 132 -3.64 -19.07 11.50
CA LYS A 132 -4.01 -18.63 12.85
C LYS A 132 -2.87 -18.00 13.65
N THR A 133 -1.72 -18.66 13.70
CA THR A 133 -0.64 -18.24 14.60
C THR A 133 0.41 -17.46 13.82
N PHE A 134 0.60 -16.20 14.17
CA PHE A 134 1.77 -15.45 13.71
C PHE A 134 3.01 -15.89 14.50
N VAL A 135 4.09 -16.19 13.79
CA VAL A 135 5.35 -16.66 14.36
C VAL A 135 6.49 -15.77 13.88
N MET A 136 7.38 -15.34 14.78
CA MET A 136 8.62 -14.67 14.43
C MET A 136 9.78 -15.09 15.33
N THR A 137 10.95 -15.25 14.73
CA THR A 137 12.21 -15.55 15.44
C THR A 137 13.06 -14.29 15.58
N LEU A 138 13.55 -14.01 16.79
CA LEU A 138 14.32 -12.81 17.10
C LEU A 138 15.70 -13.17 17.68
N PRO A 139 16.71 -12.30 17.54
CA PRO A 139 18.01 -12.48 18.20
C PRO A 139 17.88 -12.49 19.73
N GLY A 140 18.81 -13.18 20.40
CA GLY A 140 18.82 -13.25 21.87
C GLY A 140 19.14 -11.92 22.57
N SER A 141 19.70 -10.96 21.84
CA SER A 141 20.04 -9.64 22.39
C SER A 141 18.79 -8.78 22.60
N ARG A 142 18.74 -8.05 23.72
CA ARG A 142 17.66 -7.09 24.02
C ARG A 142 17.52 -6.00 22.94
N GLY A 143 18.62 -5.60 22.30
CA GLY A 143 18.62 -4.67 21.15
C GLY A 143 17.86 -5.23 19.96
N GLY A 144 18.22 -6.44 19.48
CA GLY A 144 17.50 -7.12 18.41
C GLY A 144 16.01 -7.35 18.72
N CYS A 145 15.64 -7.65 19.97
CA CYS A 145 14.22 -7.72 20.34
C CYS A 145 13.50 -6.36 20.23
N ARG A 146 14.16 -5.24 20.56
CA ARG A 146 13.60 -3.90 20.37
C ARG A 146 13.40 -3.55 18.91
N ASP A 147 14.35 -3.94 18.06
CA ASP A 147 14.23 -3.73 16.61
C ASP A 147 13.06 -4.55 16.05
N GLY A 148 12.91 -5.81 16.48
CA GLY A 148 11.76 -6.63 16.16
C GLY A 148 10.44 -6.00 16.61
N VAL A 149 10.39 -5.52 17.85
CA VAL A 149 9.24 -4.78 18.39
C VAL A 149 8.93 -3.54 17.55
N ALA A 150 9.93 -2.74 17.17
CA ALA A 150 9.72 -1.54 16.37
C ALA A 150 9.11 -1.85 14.99
N VAL A 151 9.46 -2.99 14.39
CA VAL A 151 8.86 -3.46 13.13
C VAL A 151 7.45 -4.00 13.34
N LEU A 152 7.22 -4.77 14.40
CA LEU A 152 5.93 -5.41 14.65
C LEU A 152 4.87 -4.47 15.20
N ASP A 153 5.27 -3.40 15.88
CA ASP A 153 4.37 -2.47 16.56
C ASP A 153 3.22 -1.95 15.68
N PRO A 154 3.48 -1.38 14.48
CA PRO A 154 2.40 -0.94 13.61
C PRO A 154 1.66 -2.07 12.89
N LEU A 155 2.15 -3.31 12.95
CA LEU A 155 1.68 -4.42 12.11
C LEU A 155 0.83 -5.43 12.87
N ILE A 156 1.13 -5.70 14.14
CA ILE A 156 0.64 -6.90 14.83
C ILE A 156 -0.89 -6.96 14.91
N SER A 157 -1.55 -5.84 15.20
CA SER A 157 -3.02 -5.77 15.25
C SER A 157 -3.66 -6.05 13.89
N HIS A 158 -3.05 -5.54 12.81
CA HIS A 158 -3.54 -5.78 11.45
C HIS A 158 -3.36 -7.24 11.04
N ILE A 159 -2.19 -7.83 11.34
CA ILE A 159 -1.93 -9.25 11.09
C ILE A 159 -2.98 -10.11 11.80
N MET A 160 -3.27 -9.85 13.07
CA MET A 160 -4.30 -10.60 13.81
C MET A 160 -5.70 -10.46 13.22
N ASN A 161 -6.06 -9.27 12.73
CA ASN A 161 -7.36 -9.07 12.09
C ASN A 161 -7.49 -9.87 10.78
N LEU A 162 -6.45 -9.87 9.94
CA LEU A 162 -6.42 -10.65 8.69
C LEU A 162 -6.55 -12.15 8.96
N VAL A 163 -5.82 -12.62 9.96
CA VAL A 163 -5.74 -14.04 10.33
C VAL A 163 -7.01 -14.53 11.01
N ALA A 164 -7.69 -13.71 11.81
CA ALA A 164 -8.96 -14.05 12.46
C ALA A 164 -10.12 -14.25 11.46
N GLY A 165 -9.91 -14.03 10.17
CA GLY A 165 -10.96 -14.11 9.16
C GLY A 165 -12.07 -13.07 9.37
N ASN A 166 -11.84 -12.09 10.25
CA ASN A 166 -12.64 -10.89 10.30
C ASN A 166 -12.24 -10.10 9.06
N PRO A 167 -13.12 -9.99 8.04
CA PRO A 167 -12.89 -8.95 7.07
C PRO A 167 -12.94 -7.67 7.89
N THR A 168 -11.77 -7.04 8.12
CA THR A 168 -11.75 -5.59 8.24
C THR A 168 -12.63 -5.14 7.10
N HIS A 169 -13.72 -4.43 7.40
CA HIS A 169 -14.55 -3.84 6.37
C HIS A 169 -13.60 -3.18 5.38
N HIS A 170 -13.41 -3.83 4.24
CA HIS A 170 -12.78 -3.23 3.09
C HIS A 170 -13.85 -2.27 2.55
N GLU A 171 -14.05 -1.17 3.26
CA GLU A 171 -14.14 0.08 2.55
C GLU A 171 -12.78 0.21 1.87
N SER A 172 -12.82 0.06 0.56
CA SER A 172 -11.70 0.15 -0.35
C SER A 172 -10.87 1.41 -0.07
N GLN A 173 -9.84 1.26 0.75
CA GLN A 173 -8.68 2.15 0.80
C GLN A 173 -7.48 1.38 0.25
N GLN A 174 -7.44 1.27 -1.09
CA GLN A 174 -6.17 1.45 -1.76
C GLN A 174 -5.70 2.84 -1.37
N HIS A 175 -4.52 3.00 -0.78
CA HIS A 175 -3.61 4.13 -1.05
C HIS A 175 -2.31 3.89 -0.28
N HIS A 176 -1.23 3.76 -1.04
CA HIS A 176 0.13 3.77 -0.51
C HIS A 176 0.35 5.00 0.35
N HIS A 177 0.52 4.75 1.65
CA HIS A 177 0.76 5.74 2.68
C HIS A 177 2.21 6.25 2.59
N CYS A 178 2.39 7.37 1.92
CA CYS A 178 3.56 8.22 2.13
C CYS A 178 2.99 9.62 2.38
N CYS A 179 3.08 10.10 3.63
CA CYS A 179 2.55 11.36 4.20
C CYS A 179 1.21 11.23 4.98
N SER A 180 1.23 10.63 6.18
CA SER A 180 0.39 11.14 7.28
C SER A 180 1.09 12.34 7.89
N HIS A 181 0.39 13.47 8.02
CA HIS A 181 0.42 14.41 9.17
C HIS A 181 -0.36 15.70 8.85
N SER A 182 -1.65 15.59 8.53
CA SER A 182 -2.56 16.75 8.52
C SER A 182 -3.93 16.28 9.00
N GLY A 183 -4.56 17.03 9.92
CA GLY A 183 -6.00 16.90 10.16
C GLY A 183 -6.81 17.25 8.91
N PRO A 184 -8.15 17.22 8.96
CA PRO A 184 -8.98 17.61 7.83
C PRO A 184 -8.60 19.01 7.34
N ASP A 185 -8.57 19.20 6.01
CA ASP A 185 -8.24 20.50 5.44
C ASP A 185 -9.24 21.57 5.90
N PRO A 186 -8.81 22.81 6.16
CA PRO A 186 -9.71 23.88 6.60
C PRO A 186 -10.85 24.16 5.62
N ASP A 187 -11.95 24.74 6.10
CA ASP A 187 -13.16 25.04 5.30
C ASP A 187 -12.87 25.85 4.02
N TYR A 188 -11.87 26.75 4.04
CA TYR A 188 -11.50 27.54 2.87
C TYR A 188 -10.86 26.71 1.75
N VAL A 189 -10.28 25.55 2.07
CA VAL A 189 -9.78 24.56 1.11
C VAL A 189 -10.96 23.78 0.54
N GLN A 190 -11.86 23.33 1.41
CA GLN A 190 -13.08 22.60 1.04
C GLN A 190 -13.99 23.41 0.08
N ALA A 191 -14.05 24.73 0.25
CA ALA A 191 -14.78 25.63 -0.65
C ALA A 191 -14.18 25.71 -2.08
N GLN A 192 -12.97 25.19 -2.31
CA GLN A 192 -12.24 25.31 -3.58
C GLN A 192 -12.16 24.01 -4.37
N VAL A 193 -12.48 22.88 -3.76
CA VAL A 193 -12.48 21.54 -4.36
C VAL A 193 -13.90 21.16 -4.80
N GLY A 194 -14.05 20.02 -5.49
CA GLY A 194 -15.32 19.53 -6.01
C GLY A 194 -15.80 20.31 -7.23
N LYS A 195 -14.88 20.94 -7.97
CA LYS A 195 -15.21 21.88 -9.06
C LYS A 195 -14.72 21.40 -10.42
N ILE A 196 -15.57 21.57 -11.41
CA ILE A 196 -15.18 21.51 -12.82
C ILE A 196 -14.94 22.96 -13.25
N ILE A 197 -13.71 23.28 -13.60
CA ILE A 197 -13.30 24.61 -14.07
C ILE A 197 -13.74 24.81 -15.50
N ASP A 198 -13.51 23.81 -16.35
CA ASP A 198 -14.07 23.75 -17.71
C ASP A 198 -13.98 22.34 -18.28
N GLY A 199 -14.74 22.09 -19.34
CA GLY A 199 -14.78 20.84 -20.09
C GLY A 199 -15.26 21.11 -21.51
N PHE A 200 -14.46 20.84 -22.55
CA PHE A 200 -14.93 21.12 -23.92
C PHE A 200 -14.19 20.33 -25.01
N ILE A 201 -14.76 20.36 -26.23
CA ILE A 201 -14.13 19.84 -27.44
C ILE A 201 -13.81 21.02 -28.36
N THR A 202 -12.61 21.05 -28.96
CA THR A 202 -12.17 22.15 -29.82
C THR A 202 -11.35 21.67 -31.01
N GLU A 203 -11.20 22.49 -32.05
CA GLU A 203 -10.23 22.27 -33.12
C GLU A 203 -8.88 22.95 -32.83
N GLU A 204 -8.83 23.85 -31.85
CA GLU A 204 -7.66 24.62 -31.49
C GLU A 204 -6.60 23.77 -30.75
N PRO A 205 -5.29 24.09 -30.89
CA PRO A 205 -4.22 23.46 -30.12
C PRO A 205 -4.43 23.59 -28.60
N LEU A 206 -4.28 22.48 -27.87
CA LEU A 206 -4.59 22.44 -26.44
C LEU A 206 -3.47 22.99 -25.56
N GLU A 207 -2.23 23.06 -26.05
CA GLU A 207 -1.05 23.39 -25.24
C GLU A 207 -1.15 24.81 -24.67
N ALA A 208 -1.58 25.77 -25.48
CA ALA A 208 -1.79 27.15 -25.05
C ALA A 208 -3.01 27.29 -24.10
N LEU A 209 -4.09 26.56 -24.40
CA LEU A 209 -5.29 26.55 -23.57
C LEU A 209 -5.01 25.94 -22.20
N ALA A 210 -4.29 24.82 -22.15
CA ALA A 210 -3.88 24.14 -20.93
C ALA A 210 -2.93 25.00 -20.08
N HIS A 211 -2.01 25.74 -20.71
CA HIS A 211 -1.16 26.70 -20.00
C HIS A 211 -1.99 27.75 -19.26
N ASN A 212 -3.01 28.32 -19.92
CA ASN A 212 -3.92 29.29 -19.31
C ASN A 212 -4.88 28.65 -18.30
N ALA A 213 -5.33 27.43 -18.54
CA ALA A 213 -6.21 26.70 -17.64
C ALA A 213 -5.50 26.31 -16.34
N ARG A 214 -4.19 26.02 -16.40
CA ARG A 214 -3.39 25.66 -15.22
C ARG A 214 -3.48 26.71 -14.10
N SER A 215 -3.49 28.01 -14.44
CA SER A 215 -3.62 29.09 -13.45
C SER A 215 -5.05 29.26 -12.91
N GLN A 216 -6.06 28.74 -13.62
CA GLN A 216 -7.46 28.74 -13.18
C GLN A 216 -7.79 27.51 -12.33
N VAL A 217 -7.13 26.38 -12.60
CA VAL A 217 -7.27 25.13 -11.84
C VAL A 217 -6.46 25.18 -10.56
N PHE A 218 -5.28 25.81 -10.57
CA PHE A 218 -4.50 26.07 -9.37
C PHE A 218 -5.10 27.19 -8.53
N THR A 219 -4.99 27.06 -7.20
CA THR A 219 -5.18 28.14 -6.24
C THR A 219 -4.20 27.99 -5.09
N ASP A 220 -4.08 29.01 -4.23
CA ASP A 220 -3.21 28.98 -3.05
C ASP A 220 -3.53 27.83 -2.07
N ALA A 221 -4.72 27.23 -2.16
CA ALA A 221 -5.13 26.08 -1.36
C ALA A 221 -4.67 24.73 -1.95
N MET A 222 -4.21 24.67 -3.20
CA MET A 222 -3.86 23.43 -3.88
C MET A 222 -2.36 23.14 -3.72
N GLY A 223 -2.01 22.07 -3.01
CA GLY A 223 -0.63 21.63 -2.84
C GLY A 223 -0.09 20.82 -4.03
N ALA A 224 -0.95 20.40 -4.96
CA ALA A 224 -0.56 19.63 -6.12
C ALA A 224 -1.42 19.96 -7.35
N VAL A 225 -0.77 19.96 -8.52
CA VAL A 225 -1.40 20.03 -9.84
C VAL A 225 -0.81 18.93 -10.68
N VAL A 226 -1.67 18.08 -11.24
CA VAL A 226 -1.32 16.99 -12.14
C VAL A 226 -1.90 17.30 -13.51
N THR A 227 -1.06 17.22 -14.53
CA THR A 227 -1.47 17.35 -15.93
C THR A 227 -1.20 16.03 -16.63
N PHE A 228 -2.22 15.50 -17.31
CA PHE A 228 -2.13 14.36 -18.21
C PHE A 228 -2.28 14.85 -19.65
N ASP A 229 -1.31 14.52 -20.50
CA ASP A 229 -1.32 14.83 -21.92
C ASP A 229 -1.41 13.54 -22.76
N GLY A 230 -2.52 13.39 -23.48
CA GLY A 230 -2.73 12.37 -24.50
C GLY A 230 -2.05 12.76 -25.81
N ILE A 231 -0.75 12.48 -25.93
CA ILE A 231 0.08 12.91 -27.06
C ILE A 231 0.04 11.89 -28.21
N VAL A 232 -0.07 12.40 -29.44
CA VAL A 232 0.05 11.58 -30.66
C VAL A 232 1.46 11.03 -30.81
N ARG A 233 1.59 9.70 -30.90
CA ARG A 233 2.86 9.00 -31.11
C ARG A 233 3.10 8.70 -32.59
N ASP A 234 4.35 8.43 -32.96
CA ASP A 234 4.76 8.11 -34.33
C ASP A 234 4.45 6.65 -34.75
N HIS A 235 3.85 5.86 -33.87
CA HIS A 235 3.49 4.47 -34.11
C HIS A 235 2.16 4.07 -33.44
N ASP A 236 1.41 3.21 -34.12
CA ASP A 236 0.25 2.50 -33.56
C ASP A 236 0.17 1.10 -34.20
N GLY A 237 -0.19 0.08 -33.42
CA GLY A 237 -0.28 -1.31 -33.91
C GLY A 237 0.98 -1.88 -34.61
N GLY A 238 2.17 -1.33 -34.34
CA GLY A 238 3.44 -1.72 -34.96
C GLY A 238 3.76 -1.03 -36.30
N GLN A 239 2.95 -0.07 -36.75
CA GLN A 239 3.14 0.67 -38.00
C GLN A 239 3.43 2.15 -37.74
N ARG A 240 4.14 2.81 -38.67
CA ARG A 240 4.45 4.25 -38.60
C ARG A 240 3.24 5.09 -39.01
N VAL A 241 2.89 6.07 -38.16
CA VAL A 241 1.77 7.00 -38.36
C VAL A 241 2.31 8.39 -38.74
N LYS A 242 1.74 9.03 -39.77
CA LYS A 242 2.12 10.40 -40.17
C LYS A 242 1.32 11.48 -39.45
N HIS A 243 0.01 11.30 -39.34
CA HIS A 243 -0.89 12.17 -38.60
C HIS A 243 -2.16 11.40 -38.20
N LEU A 244 -2.87 11.93 -37.21
CA LEU A 244 -4.18 11.44 -36.79
C LEU A 244 -5.25 12.49 -37.10
N THR A 245 -6.44 12.05 -37.49
CA THR A 245 -7.61 12.93 -37.56
C THR A 245 -8.63 12.45 -36.53
N TYR A 246 -9.00 13.33 -35.61
CA TYR A 246 -10.05 13.04 -34.63
C TYR A 246 -11.37 13.64 -35.07
N SER A 247 -12.46 12.89 -34.92
CA SER A 247 -13.83 13.37 -35.12
C SER A 247 -14.66 13.09 -33.87
N ALA A 248 -15.56 14.00 -33.53
CA ALA A 248 -16.44 13.87 -32.38
C ALA A 248 -17.89 13.68 -32.82
N HIS A 249 -18.63 12.85 -32.11
CA HIS A 249 -20.08 12.79 -32.26
C HIS A 249 -20.70 14.12 -31.82
N PRO A 250 -21.86 14.54 -32.38
CA PRO A 250 -22.59 15.71 -31.89
C PRO A 250 -22.94 15.67 -30.39
N THR A 251 -22.97 14.49 -29.77
CA THR A 251 -23.22 14.32 -28.33
C THR A 251 -21.95 14.25 -27.48
N ALA A 252 -20.76 14.28 -28.09
CA ALA A 252 -19.51 14.02 -27.38
C ALA A 252 -19.23 15.05 -26.29
N GLU A 253 -19.49 16.34 -26.54
CA GLU A 253 -19.29 17.38 -25.54
C GLU A 253 -20.24 17.21 -24.35
N ALA A 254 -21.52 16.92 -24.61
CA ALA A 254 -22.49 16.64 -23.56
C ALA A 254 -22.10 15.40 -22.73
N GLU A 255 -21.52 14.38 -23.36
CA GLU A 255 -21.05 13.18 -22.67
C GLU A 255 -19.78 13.45 -21.86
N LEU A 256 -18.85 14.27 -22.37
CA LEU A 256 -17.69 14.75 -21.64
C LEU A 256 -18.12 15.46 -20.34
N HIS A 257 -19.11 16.35 -20.42
CA HIS A 257 -19.64 17.04 -19.23
C HIS A 257 -20.24 16.07 -18.21
N LYS A 258 -20.97 15.03 -18.65
CA LYS A 258 -21.49 13.99 -17.74
C LYS A 258 -20.37 13.23 -17.05
N VAL A 259 -19.37 12.80 -17.81
CA VAL A 259 -18.19 12.10 -17.27
C VAL A 259 -17.50 12.97 -16.22
N LEU A 260 -17.22 14.24 -16.52
CA LEU A 260 -16.60 15.14 -15.56
C LEU A 260 -17.47 15.33 -14.29
N ALA A 261 -18.78 15.47 -14.46
CA ALA A 261 -19.73 15.61 -13.34
C ALA A 261 -19.84 14.34 -12.47
N GLU A 262 -19.62 13.17 -13.04
CA GLU A 262 -19.53 11.92 -12.28
C GLU A 262 -18.19 11.80 -11.56
N GLN A 263 -17.09 12.03 -12.27
CA GLN A 263 -15.74 11.89 -11.70
C GLN A 263 -15.50 12.90 -10.57
N ILE A 264 -16.01 14.13 -10.67
CA ILE A 264 -15.84 15.11 -9.59
C ILE A 264 -16.60 14.70 -8.31
N LYS A 265 -17.69 13.94 -8.41
CA LYS A 265 -18.40 13.39 -7.24
C LYS A 265 -17.58 12.27 -6.59
N ASN A 266 -16.88 11.48 -7.39
CA ASN A 266 -16.00 10.40 -6.92
C ASN A 266 -14.66 10.94 -6.39
N HIS A 267 -14.28 12.15 -6.80
CA HIS A 267 -13.06 12.84 -6.40
C HIS A 267 -13.36 14.26 -5.87
N PRO A 268 -14.11 14.38 -4.76
CA PRO A 268 -14.59 15.67 -4.26
C PRO A 268 -13.45 16.60 -3.80
N ASP A 269 -12.27 16.06 -3.50
CA ASP A 269 -11.09 16.81 -3.07
C ASP A 269 -10.29 17.42 -4.23
N ALA A 270 -10.72 17.20 -5.47
CA ALA A 270 -10.07 17.73 -6.66
C ALA A 270 -10.87 18.86 -7.31
N ARG A 271 -10.19 19.66 -8.10
CA ARG A 271 -10.79 20.57 -9.09
C ARG A 271 -10.14 20.32 -10.43
N VAL A 272 -10.94 20.29 -11.49
CA VAL A 272 -10.53 19.68 -12.76
C VAL A 272 -10.86 20.54 -13.96
N TRP A 273 -10.03 20.43 -14.99
CA TRP A 273 -10.25 20.96 -16.32
C TRP A 273 -9.89 19.88 -17.34
N ALA A 274 -10.68 19.72 -18.39
CA ALA A 274 -10.36 18.78 -19.44
C ALA A 274 -10.77 19.30 -20.82
N ALA A 275 -9.94 19.06 -21.83
CA ALA A 275 -10.30 19.39 -23.20
C ALA A 275 -9.80 18.32 -24.16
N HIS A 276 -10.61 18.06 -25.20
CA HIS A 276 -10.23 17.18 -26.28
C HIS A 276 -10.16 17.96 -27.59
N ARG A 277 -9.12 17.71 -28.38
CA ARG A 277 -8.93 18.30 -29.71
C ARG A 277 -9.46 17.37 -30.79
N VAL A 278 -10.21 17.92 -31.72
CA VAL A 278 -10.66 17.27 -32.95
C VAL A 278 -10.00 17.92 -34.17
N GLY A 279 -10.15 17.31 -35.33
CA GLY A 279 -9.45 17.71 -36.55
C GLY A 279 -8.11 17.00 -36.70
N LYS A 280 -7.21 17.59 -37.49
CA LYS A 280 -5.94 16.97 -37.87
C LYS A 280 -4.83 17.30 -36.88
N LEU A 281 -4.18 16.27 -36.35
CA LEU A 281 -3.09 16.37 -35.38
C LEU A 281 -1.80 15.73 -35.90
N GLN A 282 -0.68 16.41 -35.65
CA GLN A 282 0.67 15.90 -35.93
C GLN A 282 1.20 15.06 -34.77
N VAL A 283 2.21 14.24 -35.06
CA VAL A 283 2.99 13.55 -34.01
C VAL A 283 3.59 14.57 -33.05
N GLY A 284 3.42 14.35 -31.75
CA GLY A 284 3.86 15.25 -30.68
C GLY A 284 2.81 16.24 -30.20
N GLU A 285 1.68 16.39 -30.90
CA GLU A 285 0.57 17.25 -30.45
C GLU A 285 -0.35 16.53 -29.46
N ALA A 286 -0.95 17.29 -28.54
CA ALA A 286 -1.91 16.78 -27.58
C ALA A 286 -3.32 16.65 -28.19
N ALA A 287 -3.86 15.43 -28.16
CA ALA A 287 -5.25 15.16 -28.54
C ALA A 287 -6.22 15.39 -27.38
N PHE A 288 -5.75 15.21 -26.15
CA PHE A 288 -6.59 15.27 -24.96
C PHE A 288 -5.74 15.67 -23.77
N ILE A 289 -6.21 16.63 -22.97
CA ILE A 289 -5.52 17.08 -21.76
C ILE A 289 -6.49 17.05 -20.59
N VAL A 290 -6.01 16.57 -19.44
CA VAL A 290 -6.68 16.69 -18.14
C VAL A 290 -5.75 17.41 -17.18
N ILE A 291 -6.27 18.43 -16.49
CA ILE A 291 -5.57 19.11 -15.40
C ILE A 291 -6.40 18.92 -14.14
N ALA A 292 -5.82 18.30 -13.12
CA ALA A 292 -6.44 18.16 -11.80
C ALA A 292 -5.57 18.81 -10.74
N ALA A 293 -6.16 19.63 -9.88
CA ALA A 293 -5.49 20.16 -8.70
C ALA A 293 -6.21 19.72 -7.41
N ALA A 294 -5.42 19.52 -6.36
CA ALA A 294 -5.92 19.16 -5.04
C ALA A 294 -4.96 19.68 -3.95
N ALA A 295 -5.44 19.78 -2.71
CA ALA A 295 -4.58 20.07 -1.56
C ALA A 295 -3.47 19.01 -1.41
N HIS A 296 -3.83 17.74 -1.62
CA HIS A 296 -2.95 16.59 -1.47
C HIS A 296 -2.69 15.90 -2.81
N ARG A 297 -1.41 15.60 -3.10
CA ARG A 297 -0.99 15.04 -4.40
C ARG A 297 -1.74 13.79 -4.83
N GLN A 298 -2.12 12.93 -3.88
CA GLN A 298 -2.78 11.66 -4.19
C GLN A 298 -4.17 11.87 -4.79
N ALA A 299 -4.91 12.86 -4.31
CA ALA A 299 -6.23 13.22 -4.84
C ALA A 299 -6.11 13.77 -6.27
N ALA A 300 -5.10 14.61 -6.54
CA ALA A 300 -4.85 15.14 -7.88
C ALA A 300 -4.50 14.03 -8.89
N PHE A 301 -3.63 13.08 -8.52
CA PHE A 301 -3.30 11.93 -9.37
C PHE A 301 -4.51 11.04 -9.64
N SER A 302 -5.28 10.73 -8.58
CA SER A 302 -6.45 9.87 -8.67
C SER A 302 -7.50 10.46 -9.61
N ALA A 303 -7.82 11.75 -9.44
CA ALA A 303 -8.78 12.45 -10.30
C ALA A 303 -8.32 12.53 -11.77
N ALA A 304 -7.05 12.88 -12.02
CA ALA A 304 -6.53 12.99 -13.39
C ALA A 304 -6.58 11.64 -14.12
N SER A 305 -6.18 10.54 -13.45
CA SER A 305 -6.22 9.19 -14.04
C SER A 305 -7.64 8.75 -14.32
N ALA A 306 -8.55 8.87 -13.34
CA ALA A 306 -9.93 8.43 -13.47
C ALA A 306 -10.67 9.17 -14.59
N ILE A 307 -10.49 10.49 -14.71
CA ILE A 307 -11.06 11.27 -15.81
C ILE A 307 -10.47 10.81 -17.15
N ALA A 308 -9.16 10.58 -17.23
CA ALA A 308 -8.55 10.20 -18.48
C ALA A 308 -9.07 8.84 -19.00
N ASP A 309 -9.25 7.89 -18.10
CA ASP A 309 -9.80 6.57 -18.42
C ASP A 309 -11.30 6.65 -18.74
N ALA A 310 -12.07 7.41 -17.96
CA ALA A 310 -13.52 7.54 -18.15
C ALA A 310 -13.87 8.27 -19.46
N VAL A 311 -13.10 9.29 -19.85
CA VAL A 311 -13.30 9.99 -21.13
C VAL A 311 -13.04 9.05 -22.29
N LYS A 312 -11.94 8.28 -22.25
CA LYS A 312 -11.63 7.28 -23.27
C LYS A 312 -12.69 6.20 -23.40
N ALA A 313 -13.32 5.81 -22.31
CA ALA A 313 -14.31 4.73 -22.29
C ALA A 313 -15.72 5.17 -22.73
N HIS A 314 -16.09 6.44 -22.51
CA HIS A 314 -17.50 6.86 -22.64
C HIS A 314 -17.74 8.00 -23.64
N VAL A 315 -16.73 8.85 -23.91
CA VAL A 315 -16.93 10.00 -24.79
C VAL A 315 -16.75 9.56 -26.25
N PRO A 316 -17.79 9.66 -27.11
CA PRO A 316 -17.77 9.14 -28.47
C PRO A 316 -16.93 10.03 -29.41
N ILE A 317 -15.62 9.83 -29.36
CA ILE A 317 -14.61 10.45 -30.21
C ILE A 317 -13.85 9.35 -30.95
N TRP A 318 -13.75 9.48 -32.27
CA TRP A 318 -13.10 8.50 -33.13
C TRP A 318 -11.78 9.04 -33.66
N LYS A 319 -10.80 8.14 -33.81
CA LYS A 319 -9.55 8.43 -34.52
C LYS A 319 -9.58 7.74 -35.89
N GLU A 320 -9.36 8.54 -36.93
CA GLU A 320 -9.02 8.08 -38.27
C GLU A 320 -7.51 8.20 -38.45
N GLN A 321 -6.85 7.09 -38.77
CA GLN A 321 -5.40 7.05 -38.93
C GLN A 321 -5.03 6.95 -40.40
N LEU A 322 -4.20 7.87 -40.89
CA LEU A 322 -3.59 7.75 -42.20
C LEU A 322 -2.19 7.13 -42.05
N MET A 323 -2.04 5.91 -42.55
CA MET A 323 -0.78 5.16 -42.52
C MET A 323 0.24 5.77 -43.51
N ALA A 324 1.53 5.49 -43.28
CA ALA A 324 2.60 6.02 -44.12
C ALA A 324 2.52 5.59 -45.60
N ASP A 325 1.84 4.47 -45.89
CA ASP A 325 1.59 3.90 -47.21
C ASP A 325 0.33 4.47 -47.92
N GLY A 326 -0.41 5.37 -47.26
CA GLY A 326 -1.62 6.00 -47.80
C GLY A 326 -2.92 5.26 -47.50
N SER A 327 -2.89 4.13 -46.77
CA SER A 327 -4.09 3.45 -46.30
C SER A 327 -4.72 4.14 -45.09
N THR A 328 -6.05 4.07 -44.96
CA THR A 328 -6.81 4.67 -43.86
C THR A 328 -7.40 3.59 -42.97
N GLN A 329 -7.15 3.66 -41.66
CA GLN A 329 -7.74 2.74 -40.68
C GLN A 329 -8.59 3.52 -39.67
N TRP A 330 -9.85 3.10 -39.53
CA TRP A 330 -10.76 3.58 -38.50
C TRP A 330 -10.59 2.72 -37.25
N VAL A 331 -10.26 3.35 -36.13
CA VAL A 331 -10.18 2.66 -34.84
C VAL A 331 -11.13 3.38 -33.89
N GLY A 332 -12.22 2.70 -33.52
CA GLY A 332 -13.04 3.12 -32.37
C GLY A 332 -12.27 2.84 -31.09
N VAL A 333 -12.26 3.82 -30.19
CA VAL A 333 -11.91 3.62 -28.78
C VAL A 333 -13.20 3.36 -28.02
#